data_AF-A0A355BJV5-F1
#
_entry.id   AF-A0A355BJV5-F1
#
_cell.length_a   1.000
_cell.length_b   1.000
_cell.length_c   1.000
_cell.angle_alpha   90.00
_cell.angle_beta   90.00
_cell.angle_gamma   90.00
#
_symmetry.space_group_name_H-M   'P 1'
#
loop_
_entity.id
_entity.type
_entity.pdbx_description
1 polymer ?
#
loop_
_entity_poly.entity_id
_entity_poly.type
_entity_poly.pdbx_seq_one_letter_code
_entity_poly.pdbx_strand_id
1 'polypeptide(L)'
;LFEERTISILAYNLETVLAEKIETLLVRGTANTRMRDFYDIYVLINTQARNIDNVTLKNAFANTSGKRGSFALLADADLIVNEISESERMIGLWQSYQRKFDYAAEVQWGDVIESIKYLVRVL
;
A
#
# COMPACT_ATOMS: atom_id res chain seq x y z
N LEU A 1 14.12 11.79 -36.78
CA LEU A 1 13.43 10.49 -36.91
C LEU A 1 13.23 9.94 -35.50
N PHE A 2 12.02 9.97 -34.97
CA PHE A 2 11.66 9.10 -33.84
C PHE A 2 11.09 7.84 -34.48
N GLU A 3 11.72 6.68 -34.25
CA GLU A 3 11.18 5.39 -34.71
C GLU A 3 10.09 4.94 -33.73
N GLU A 4 8.94 4.52 -34.26
CA GLU A 4 7.92 3.83 -33.48
C GLU A 4 8.38 2.40 -33.19
N ARG A 5 9.13 2.22 -32.10
CA ARG A 5 9.44 0.91 -31.54
C ARG A 5 8.68 0.71 -30.24
N THR A 6 7.97 -0.40 -30.14
CA THR A 6 7.31 -0.83 -28.90
C THR A 6 8.24 -1.75 -28.11
N ILE A 7 8.39 -1.51 -26.81
CA ILE A 7 9.10 -2.40 -25.89
C ILE A 7 8.07 -3.03 -24.96
N SER A 8 8.00 -4.36 -24.95
CA SER A 8 7.16 -5.11 -24.01
C SER A 8 7.92 -5.37 -22.72
N ILE A 9 7.34 -4.98 -21.59
CA ILE A 9 7.88 -5.23 -20.25
C ILE A 9 6.87 -6.07 -19.47
N LEU A 10 7.33 -7.19 -18.93
CA LEU A 10 6.53 -7.99 -17.99
C LEU A 10 6.61 -7.33 -16.62
N ALA A 11 5.46 -7.00 -16.05
CA ALA A 11 5.34 -6.44 -14.71
C ALA A 11 4.23 -7.16 -13.95
N TYR A 12 4.33 -7.17 -12.62
CA TYR A 12 3.21 -7.61 -11.79
C TYR A 12 1.99 -6.72 -12.03
N ASN A 13 0.81 -7.32 -11.88
CA ASN A 13 -0.43 -6.56 -11.88
C ASN A 13 -0.55 -5.70 -10.62
N LEU A 14 -1.49 -4.74 -10.63
CA LEU A 14 -1.72 -3.81 -9.54
C LEU A 14 -2.05 -4.54 -8.24
N GLU A 15 -2.82 -5.62 -8.33
CA GLU A 15 -3.27 -6.43 -7.22
C GLU A 15 -2.11 -7.08 -6.46
N THR A 16 -1.13 -7.63 -7.19
CA THR A 16 0.07 -8.23 -6.57
C THR A 16 0.93 -7.15 -5.92
N VAL A 17 1.10 -6.00 -6.57
CA VAL A 17 1.84 -4.87 -5.99
C VAL A 17 1.18 -4.39 -4.69
N LEU A 18 -0.14 -4.25 -4.67
CA LEU A 18 -0.89 -3.83 -3.48
C LEU A 18 -0.87 -4.90 -2.38
N ALA A 19 -1.00 -6.18 -2.75
CA ALA A 19 -0.92 -7.31 -1.82
C ALA A 19 0.41 -7.34 -1.07
N GLU A 20 1.54 -7.18 -1.76
CA GLU A 20 2.87 -7.16 -1.12
C GLU A 20 3.06 -5.96 -0.19
N LYS A 21 2.52 -4.79 -0.56
CA LYS A 21 2.59 -3.57 0.27
C LYS A 21 1.74 -3.70 1.53
N ILE A 22 0.49 -4.17 1.42
CA ILE A 22 -0.39 -4.37 2.58
C ILE A 22 0.16 -5.46 3.50
N GLU A 23 0.66 -6.57 2.96
CA GLU A 23 1.29 -7.62 3.77
C GLU A 23 2.48 -7.06 4.57
N THR A 24 3.35 -6.29 3.92
CA THR A 24 4.49 -5.66 4.59
C THR A 24 4.04 -4.67 5.66
N LEU A 25 2.98 -3.91 5.39
CA LEU A 25 2.39 -2.96 6.33
C LEU A 25 1.88 -3.67 7.58
N LEU A 26 1.12 -4.77 7.42
CA LEU A 26 0.57 -5.54 8.54
C LEU A 26 1.68 -6.20 9.36
N VAL A 27 2.67 -6.81 8.71
CA VAL A 27 3.78 -7.47 9.41
C VAL A 27 4.65 -6.49 10.20
N ARG A 28 4.87 -5.28 9.67
CA ARG A 28 5.76 -4.30 10.31
C ARG A 28 5.04 -3.40 11.30
N GLY A 29 3.73 -3.24 11.19
CA GLY A 29 2.93 -2.39 12.07
C GLY A 29 3.55 -1.00 12.21
N THR A 30 3.61 -0.51 13.45
CA THR A 30 4.20 0.80 13.76
C THR A 30 5.69 0.88 13.43
N ALA A 31 6.42 -0.25 13.43
CA ALA A 31 7.86 -0.31 13.13
C ALA A 31 8.19 -0.12 11.63
N ASN A 32 7.18 0.08 10.78
CA ASN A 32 7.37 0.31 9.37
C ASN A 32 7.97 1.71 9.09
N THR A 33 9.09 1.75 8.35
CA THR A 33 9.77 2.97 7.93
C THR A 33 9.68 3.23 6.44
N ARG A 34 9.00 2.35 5.67
CA ARG A 34 8.89 2.45 4.21
C ARG A 34 7.74 3.38 3.79
N MET A 35 7.87 4.67 4.09
CA MET A 35 6.83 5.68 3.79
C MET A 35 6.44 5.76 2.30
N ARG A 36 7.33 5.34 1.39
CA ARG A 36 6.98 5.22 -0.03
C ARG A 36 5.88 4.20 -0.30
N ASP A 37 5.84 3.09 0.43
CA ASP A 37 4.78 2.09 0.24
C ASP A 37 3.40 2.65 0.62
N PHE A 38 3.35 3.50 1.65
CA PHE A 38 2.15 4.22 2.07
C PHE A 38 1.67 5.19 0.98
N TYR A 39 2.59 5.99 0.42
CA TYR A 39 2.27 6.87 -0.71
C TYR A 39 1.81 6.08 -1.95
N ASP A 40 2.49 4.98 -2.28
CA ASP A 40 2.16 4.16 -3.44
C ASP A 40 0.75 3.56 -3.30
N ILE A 41 0.37 3.10 -2.10
CA ILE A 41 -1.01 2.65 -1.82
C ILE A 41 -2.00 3.79 -2.06
N TYR A 42 -1.75 4.96 -1.47
CA TYR A 42 -2.61 6.14 -1.64
C TYR A 42 -2.81 6.48 -3.11
N VAL A 43 -1.74 6.63 -3.89
CA VAL A 43 -1.84 7.05 -5.29
C VAL A 43 -2.49 5.97 -6.17
N LEU A 44 -2.20 4.68 -5.92
CA LEU A 44 -2.82 3.59 -6.67
C LEU A 44 -4.32 3.48 -6.41
N ILE A 45 -4.76 3.64 -5.16
CA ILE A 45 -6.19 3.69 -4.84
C ILE A 45 -6.85 4.90 -5.49
N ASN A 46 -6.27 6.08 -5.36
CA ASN A 46 -6.91 7.31 -5.86
C ASN A 46 -6.85 7.48 -7.38
N THR A 47 -5.95 6.79 -8.09
CA THR A 47 -5.82 6.91 -9.56
C THR A 47 -6.20 5.66 -10.34
N GLN A 48 -6.14 4.47 -9.71
CA GLN A 48 -6.34 3.19 -10.38
C GLN A 48 -7.45 2.34 -9.76
N ALA A 49 -8.25 2.82 -8.81
CA ALA A 49 -9.31 2.03 -8.17
C ALA A 49 -10.20 1.24 -9.14
N ARG A 50 -10.59 1.85 -10.26
CA ARG A 50 -11.41 1.21 -11.31
C ARG A 50 -10.74 0.04 -12.04
N ASN A 51 -9.42 -0.05 -11.97
CA ASN A 51 -8.59 -1.06 -12.62
C ASN A 51 -8.17 -2.18 -11.66
N ILE A 52 -8.59 -2.11 -10.39
CA ILE A 52 -8.29 -3.11 -9.37
C ILE A 52 -9.44 -4.11 -9.34
N ASP A 53 -9.16 -5.37 -9.66
CA ASP A 53 -10.11 -6.46 -9.48
C ASP A 53 -10.04 -7.01 -8.05
N ASN A 54 -11.13 -6.86 -7.29
CA ASN A 54 -11.17 -7.25 -5.87
C ASN A 54 -10.93 -8.76 -5.65
N VAL A 55 -11.38 -9.61 -6.58
CA VAL A 55 -11.16 -11.07 -6.47
C VAL A 55 -9.67 -11.39 -6.64
N THR A 56 -9.05 -10.79 -7.65
CA THR A 56 -7.62 -10.93 -7.91
C THR A 56 -6.78 -10.36 -6.77
N LEU A 57 -7.18 -9.23 -6.18
CA LEU A 57 -6.53 -8.63 -5.00
C LEU A 57 -6.56 -9.57 -3.79
N LYS A 58 -7.73 -10.12 -3.44
CA LYS A 58 -7.85 -11.09 -2.34
C LYS A 58 -6.96 -12.31 -2.56
N ASN A 59 -6.98 -12.88 -3.77
CA ASN A 59 -6.16 -14.04 -4.12
C ASN A 59 -4.66 -13.70 -4.05
N ALA A 60 -4.25 -12.54 -4.57
CA ALA A 60 -2.87 -12.07 -4.51
C ALA A 60 -2.39 -11.88 -3.07
N PHE A 61 -3.23 -11.30 -2.20
CA PHE A 61 -2.94 -11.13 -0.79
C PHE A 61 -2.83 -12.47 -0.05
N ALA A 62 -3.79 -13.38 -0.25
CA ALA A 62 -3.77 -14.71 0.37
C ALA A 62 -2.53 -15.50 -0.04
N ASN A 63 -2.16 -15.47 -1.32
CA ASN A 63 -0.94 -16.12 -1.82
C ASN A 63 0.33 -15.48 -1.24
N THR A 64 0.39 -14.16 -1.15
CA THR A 64 1.57 -13.43 -0.66
C THR A 64 1.80 -13.69 0.83
N SER A 65 0.76 -13.46 1.63
CA SER A 65 0.80 -13.64 3.08
C SER A 65 0.90 -15.12 3.48
N GLY A 66 0.27 -16.04 2.73
CA GLY A 66 0.42 -17.48 2.91
C GLY A 66 1.87 -17.94 2.68
N LYS A 67 2.52 -17.47 1.61
CA LYS A 67 3.94 -17.76 1.34
C LYS A 67 4.87 -17.20 2.41
N ARG A 68 4.51 -16.07 3.03
CA ARG A 68 5.31 -15.37 4.04
C ARG A 68 4.96 -15.78 5.48
N GLY A 69 3.93 -16.61 5.68
CA GLY A 69 3.47 -17.06 6.99
C GLY A 69 2.72 -16.00 7.80
N SER A 70 2.22 -14.94 7.16
CA SER A 70 1.60 -13.78 7.79
C SER A 70 0.08 -13.70 7.60
N PHE A 71 -0.54 -14.69 6.94
CA PHE A 71 -1.98 -14.67 6.64
C PHE A 71 -2.86 -14.47 7.89
N ALA A 72 -2.44 -15.02 9.04
CA ALA A 72 -3.18 -14.89 10.29
C ALA A 72 -3.32 -13.44 10.78
N LEU A 73 -2.40 -12.53 10.41
CA LEU A 73 -2.46 -11.12 10.79
C LEU A 73 -3.66 -10.38 10.18
N LEU A 74 -4.29 -10.94 9.15
CA LEU A 74 -5.49 -10.33 8.56
C LEU A 74 -6.62 -10.21 9.61
N ALA A 75 -6.70 -11.13 10.57
CA ALA A 75 -7.70 -11.08 11.65
C ALA A 75 -7.55 -9.83 12.54
N ASP A 76 -6.31 -9.32 12.68
CA ASP A 76 -5.99 -8.15 13.51
C ASP A 76 -5.72 -6.90 12.65
N ALA A 77 -6.02 -6.94 11.34
CA ALA A 77 -5.63 -5.88 10.41
C ALA A 77 -6.19 -4.50 10.79
N ASP A 78 -7.46 -4.43 11.22
CA ASP A 78 -8.07 -3.18 11.66
C ASP A 78 -7.37 -2.61 12.90
N LEU A 79 -7.00 -3.46 13.86
CA LEU A 79 -6.25 -3.04 15.06
C LEU A 79 -4.88 -2.49 14.67
N ILE A 80 -4.13 -3.22 13.85
CA ILE A 80 -2.80 -2.82 13.39
C ILE A 80 -2.86 -1.49 12.62
N VAL A 81 -3.85 -1.33 11.74
CA VAL A 81 -4.02 -0.07 10.98
C VAL A 81 -4.40 1.09 11.89
N ASN A 82 -5.22 0.86 12.92
CA ASN A 82 -5.53 1.90 13.91
C ASN A 82 -4.27 2.32 14.69
N GLU A 83 -3.47 1.36 15.17
CA GLU A 83 -2.19 1.65 15.85
C GLU A 83 -1.21 2.41 14.96
N ILE A 84 -1.12 2.05 13.68
CA ILE A 84 -0.34 2.79 12.67
C ILE A 84 -0.86 4.22 12.53
N SER A 85 -2.18 4.40 12.45
CA SER A 85 -2.80 5.69 12.21
C SER A 85 -2.57 6.68 13.35
N GLU A 86 -2.58 6.19 14.59
CA GLU A 86 -2.41 6.97 15.82
C GLU A 86 -0.94 7.13 16.24
N SER A 87 -0.01 6.45 15.56
CA SER A 87 1.41 6.49 15.91
C SER A 87 2.05 7.83 15.56
N GLU A 88 2.35 8.63 16.59
CA GLU A 88 3.11 9.89 16.45
C GLU A 88 4.43 9.71 15.70
N ARG A 89 5.11 8.56 15.92
CA ARG A 89 6.34 8.23 15.20
C ARG A 89 6.08 8.12 13.70
N MET A 90 5.04 7.42 13.30
CA MET A 90 4.73 7.23 11.87
C MET A 90 4.27 8.53 11.22
N ILE A 91 3.48 9.34 11.91
CA ILE A 91 3.12 10.69 11.48
C ILE A 91 4.39 11.53 11.24
N GLY A 92 5.35 11.50 12.17
CA GLY A 92 6.64 12.20 12.01
C GLY A 92 7.49 11.68 10.83
N LEU A 93 7.48 10.36 10.58
CA LEU A 93 8.13 9.76 9.42
C LEU A 93 7.44 10.19 8.11
N TRP A 94 6.11 10.25 8.09
CA TRP A 94 5.34 10.73 6.95
C TRP A 94 5.66 12.19 6.64
N GLN A 95 5.60 13.07 7.63
CA GLN A 95 5.96 14.49 7.45
C GLN A 95 7.39 14.67 6.94
N SER A 96 8.33 13.85 7.42
CA SER A 96 9.71 13.86 6.92
C SER A 96 9.80 13.40 5.46
N TYR A 97 8.99 12.42 5.08
CA TYR A 97 8.87 11.95 3.70
C TYR A 97 8.30 13.04 2.79
N GLN A 98 7.22 13.71 3.21
CA GLN A 98 6.61 14.82 2.46
C GLN A 98 7.60 15.97 2.20
N ARG A 99 8.39 16.36 3.21
CA ARG A 99 9.43 17.39 3.04
C ARG A 99 10.52 17.02 2.03
N LYS A 100 10.72 15.73 1.79
CA LYS A 100 11.77 15.22 0.91
C LYS A 100 11.29 15.00 -0.53
N PHE A 101 9.99 14.77 -0.74
CA PHE A 101 9.44 14.36 -2.02
C PHE A 101 8.21 15.20 -2.39
N ASP A 102 8.38 16.11 -3.35
CA ASP A 102 7.37 17.09 -3.76
C ASP A 102 6.03 16.45 -4.17
N TYR A 103 6.06 15.27 -4.81
CA TYR A 103 4.85 14.57 -5.23
C TYR A 103 3.97 14.12 -4.05
N ALA A 104 4.51 14.05 -2.83
CA ALA A 104 3.78 13.69 -1.62
C ALA A 104 3.43 14.90 -0.74
N ALA A 105 3.87 16.11 -1.13
CA ALA A 105 3.81 17.30 -0.27
C ALA A 105 2.39 17.65 0.19
N GLU A 106 1.38 17.43 -0.65
CA GLU A 106 -0.02 17.78 -0.36
C GLU A 106 -0.85 16.62 0.20
N VAL A 107 -0.28 15.41 0.27
CA VAL A 107 -1.01 14.21 0.66
C VAL A 107 -1.08 14.08 2.19
N GLN A 108 -2.28 14.21 2.76
CA GLN A 108 -2.43 14.15 4.22
C GLN A 108 -2.30 12.71 4.72
N TRP A 109 -1.77 12.56 5.94
CA TRP A 109 -1.65 11.25 6.59
C TRP A 109 -3.01 10.54 6.70
N GLY A 110 -4.08 11.30 7.00
CA GLY A 110 -5.44 10.77 7.05
C GLY A 110 -5.88 10.13 5.73
N ASP A 111 -5.60 10.76 4.59
CA ASP A 111 -6.00 10.26 3.26
C ASP A 111 -5.26 8.96 2.90
N VAL A 112 -3.99 8.86 3.31
CA VAL A 112 -3.18 7.65 3.18
C VAL A 112 -3.80 6.51 4.00
N ILE A 113 -4.14 6.78 5.26
CA ILE A 113 -4.76 5.80 6.15
C ILE A 113 -6.13 5.36 5.63
N GLU A 114 -6.96 6.27 5.11
CA GLU A 114 -8.25 5.89 4.53
C GLU A 114 -8.09 5.01 3.28
N SER A 115 -7.06 5.25 2.46
CA SER A 115 -6.74 4.37 1.32
C SER A 115 -6.31 2.96 1.77
N ILE A 116 -5.57 2.86 2.87
CA ILE A 116 -5.18 1.58 3.48
C ILE A 116 -6.39 0.87 4.08
N LYS A 117 -7.24 1.58 4.82
CA LYS A 117 -8.49 1.01 5.38
C LYS A 117 -9.42 0.52 4.29
N TYR A 118 -9.53 1.23 3.16
CA TYR A 118 -10.28 0.76 2.00
C TYR A 118 -9.77 -0.61 1.53
N LEU A 119 -8.46 -0.78 1.36
CA LEU A 119 -7.87 -2.06 0.97
C LEU A 119 -8.12 -3.16 2.00
N VAL A 120 -7.94 -2.88 3.29
CA VAL A 120 -8.19 -3.86 4.35
C VAL A 120 -9.65 -4.32 4.36
N ARG A 121 -10.61 -3.42 4.16
CA ARG A 121 -12.04 -3.78 4.03
C ARG A 121 -12.36 -4.64 2.81
N VAL A 122 -11.58 -4.49 1.73
CA VAL A 122 -11.73 -5.31 0.53
C VAL A 122 -11.21 -6.72 0.76
N LEU A 123 -10.14 -6.91 1.53
CA LEU A 123 -9.53 -8.22 1.79
C LEU A 123 -10.45 -9.12 2.61
#